data_AF-A0A2E9LSJ4-F1
#
_entry.id   AF-A0A2E9LSJ4-F1
#
_cell.length_a   1.000
_cell.length_b   1.000
_cell.length_c   1.000
_cell.angle_alpha   90.00
_cell.angle_beta   90.00
_cell.angle_gamma   90.00
#
_symmetry.space_group_name_H-M   'P 1'
#
loop_
_entity.id
_entity.type
_entity.pdbx_description
1 polymer ?
#
loop_
_entity_poly.entity_id
_entity_poly.type
_entity_poly.pdbx_seq_one_letter_code
_entity_poly.pdbx_strand_id
1 'polypeptide(L)'
;MLISVPDILDAQDTEWNRYTLEDIGGVHVSVVGTPTCESVGVRSSEVQASAAIKLLESEVDLLTEDEMLENPGLPELRITLQCVVGDQSDAGGAIAYSIEVRVNQAAKMVRDEQVTLAEAVTWYTTAVGVANADDTQQALHEVIDVKLEEFAKAYVEANAEEVG
;
A
#
# COMPACT_ATOMS: atom_id res chain seq x y z
N MET A 1 2.02 -26.26 9.91
CA MET A 1 3.01 -25.72 10.86
C MET A 1 3.37 -24.34 10.34
N LEU A 2 2.80 -23.30 10.94
CA LEU A 2 3.07 -21.92 10.56
C LEU A 2 4.48 -21.59 11.04
N ILE A 3 5.40 -21.34 10.12
CA ILE A 3 6.70 -20.75 10.47
C ILE A 3 6.49 -19.25 10.40
N SER A 4 6.03 -18.67 11.51
CA SER A 4 6.11 -17.22 11.71
C SER A 4 7.58 -16.84 11.89
N VAL A 5 8.13 -16.14 10.91
CA VAL A 5 9.39 -15.43 11.08
C VAL A 5 9.08 -14.19 11.94
N PRO A 6 9.86 -13.89 13.00
CA PRO A 6 9.57 -12.74 13.86
C PRO A 6 9.66 -11.42 13.09
N ASP A 7 8.65 -10.59 13.31
CA ASP A 7 8.44 -9.23 12.81
C ASP A 7 9.63 -8.26 13.07
N ILE A 8 9.88 -7.37 12.11
CA ILE A 8 9.96 -5.89 12.19
C ILE A 8 10.38 -5.43 10.77
N LEU A 9 9.41 -5.38 9.85
CA LEU A 9 9.35 -4.25 8.93
C LEU A 9 8.20 -3.41 9.47
N ASP A 10 8.44 -2.76 10.63
CA ASP A 10 7.51 -1.74 11.10
C ASP A 10 7.27 -0.80 9.91
N ALA A 11 6.00 -0.47 9.65
CA ALA A 11 5.68 0.63 8.77
C ALA A 11 6.61 1.80 9.15
N GLN A 12 7.23 2.47 8.18
CA GLN A 12 7.83 3.77 8.48
C GLN A 12 6.72 4.80 8.59
N ASP A 13 5.85 4.57 9.56
CA ASP A 13 4.85 5.47 10.04
C ASP A 13 5.44 6.21 11.25
N THR A 14 6.55 6.92 11.01
CA THR A 14 7.13 7.82 12.00
C THR A 14 6.39 9.16 11.97
N GLU A 15 6.50 9.95 13.03
CA GLU A 15 5.94 11.31 13.05
C GLU A 15 6.33 12.11 11.80
N TRP A 16 7.58 11.98 11.33
CA TRP A 16 8.07 12.61 10.09
C TRP A 16 7.39 12.13 8.81
N ASN A 17 7.00 10.86 8.76
CA ASN A 17 6.26 10.32 7.62
C ASN A 17 4.79 10.76 7.66
N ARG A 18 4.22 10.97 8.84
CA ARG A 18 2.84 11.47 8.98
C ARG A 18 2.72 12.93 8.55
N TYR A 19 3.72 13.78 8.84
CA TYR A 19 3.75 15.16 8.32
C TYR A 19 3.66 15.23 6.79
N THR A 20 4.12 14.20 6.07
CA THR A 20 4.02 14.19 4.60
C THR A 20 2.63 13.85 4.07
N LEU A 21 1.72 13.38 4.94
CA LEU A 21 0.33 13.09 4.61
C LEU A 21 -0.61 14.26 4.89
N GLU A 22 -0.11 15.33 5.52
CA GLU A 22 -0.90 16.54 5.80
C GLU A 22 -1.22 17.30 4.52
N ASP A 23 -2.45 17.80 4.41
CA ASP A 23 -2.91 18.68 3.33
C ASP A 23 -2.76 18.11 1.91
N ILE A 24 -2.64 16.78 1.76
CA ILE A 24 -2.49 16.14 0.43
C ILE A 24 -3.81 16.05 -0.34
N GLY A 25 -4.94 16.43 0.27
CA GLY A 25 -6.26 16.52 -0.36
C GLY A 25 -6.92 15.18 -0.71
N GLY A 26 -6.22 14.07 -0.49
CA GLY A 26 -6.64 12.70 -0.77
C GLY A 26 -5.55 11.89 -1.47
N VAL A 27 -5.88 10.66 -1.87
CA VAL A 27 -4.98 9.80 -2.63
C VAL A 27 -5.66 9.16 -3.84
N HIS A 28 -4.91 9.03 -4.93
CA HIS A 28 -5.30 8.13 -6.02
C HIS A 28 -4.78 6.72 -5.75
N VAL A 29 -5.66 5.72 -5.78
CA VAL A 29 -5.29 4.33 -5.50
C VAL A 29 -4.93 3.60 -6.78
N SER A 30 -3.73 3.02 -6.83
CA SER A 30 -3.26 2.17 -7.93
C SER A 30 -2.76 0.82 -7.42
N VAL A 31 -2.91 -0.23 -8.23
CA VAL A 31 -2.47 -1.59 -7.88
C VAL A 31 -1.62 -2.21 -8.98
N VAL A 32 -0.47 -2.75 -8.60
CA VAL A 32 0.46 -3.44 -9.49
C VAL A 32 0.72 -4.85 -8.97
N GLY A 33 0.16 -5.86 -9.62
CA GLY A 33 0.39 -7.27 -9.31
C GLY A 33 1.29 -7.99 -10.31
N THR A 34 2.05 -8.99 -9.87
CA THR A 34 2.74 -9.89 -10.80
C THR A 34 1.76 -10.84 -11.50
N PRO A 35 2.07 -11.35 -12.70
CA PRO A 35 1.23 -12.35 -13.38
C PRO A 35 0.97 -13.60 -12.53
N THR A 36 1.90 -13.94 -11.62
CA THR A 36 1.73 -15.04 -10.67
C THR A 36 0.61 -14.77 -9.69
N CYS A 37 0.45 -13.55 -9.17
CA CYS A 37 -0.67 -13.21 -8.30
C CYS A 37 -2.02 -13.37 -9.03
N GLU A 38 -2.10 -12.96 -10.30
CA GLU A 38 -3.31 -13.17 -11.10
C GLU A 38 -3.61 -14.65 -11.31
N SER A 39 -2.58 -15.48 -11.53
CA SER A 39 -2.75 -16.93 -11.72
C SER A 39 -3.30 -17.66 -10.48
N VAL A 40 -3.15 -17.08 -9.29
CA VAL A 40 -3.68 -17.59 -8.02
C VAL A 40 -4.97 -16.87 -7.60
N GLY A 41 -5.59 -16.14 -8.53
CA GLY A 41 -6.91 -15.53 -8.32
C GLY A 41 -6.91 -14.12 -7.73
N VAL A 42 -5.74 -13.49 -7.55
CA VAL A 42 -5.63 -12.13 -7.01
C VAL A 42 -5.50 -11.15 -8.17
N ARG A 43 -6.62 -10.52 -8.55
CA ARG A 43 -6.66 -9.55 -9.66
C ARG A 43 -6.46 -8.13 -9.16
N SER A 44 -5.54 -7.40 -9.80
CA SER A 44 -5.22 -6.01 -9.43
C SER A 44 -6.44 -5.10 -9.42
N SER A 45 -7.37 -5.25 -10.38
CA SER A 45 -8.59 -4.44 -10.45
C SER A 45 -9.58 -4.72 -9.31
N GLU A 46 -9.68 -5.96 -8.84
CA GLU A 46 -10.55 -6.35 -7.72
C GLU A 46 -9.96 -5.84 -6.40
N VAL A 47 -8.63 -5.90 -6.24
CA VAL A 47 -7.91 -5.30 -5.11
C VAL A 47 -8.08 -3.80 -5.10
N GLN A 48 -7.93 -3.12 -6.25
CA GLN A 48 -8.08 -1.66 -6.35
C GLN A 48 -9.49 -1.20 -5.95
N ALA A 49 -10.53 -1.89 -6.44
CA ALA A 49 -11.91 -1.57 -6.09
C ALA A 49 -12.19 -1.80 -4.59
N SER A 50 -11.70 -2.91 -4.03
CA SER A 50 -11.87 -3.22 -2.61
C SER A 50 -11.13 -2.21 -1.71
N ALA A 51 -9.91 -1.84 -2.10
CA ALA A 51 -9.12 -0.83 -1.41
C ALA A 51 -9.81 0.54 -1.41
N ALA A 52 -10.35 0.97 -2.55
CA ALA A 52 -11.09 2.23 -2.64
C ALA A 52 -12.31 2.25 -1.70
N ILE A 53 -13.10 1.17 -1.66
CA ILE A 53 -14.25 1.06 -0.74
C ILE A 53 -13.78 1.18 0.72
N LYS A 54 -12.76 0.40 1.11
CA LYS A 54 -12.23 0.37 2.47
C LYS A 54 -11.70 1.73 2.92
N LEU A 55 -11.00 2.45 2.04
CA LEU A 55 -10.43 3.76 2.34
C LEU A 55 -11.53 4.81 2.54
N LEU A 56 -12.57 4.81 1.68
CA LEU A 56 -13.74 5.68 1.86
C LEU A 56 -14.48 5.40 3.17
N GLU A 57 -14.65 4.12 3.53
CA GLU A 57 -15.25 3.73 4.82
C GLU A 57 -14.41 4.16 6.03
N SER A 58 -13.11 4.40 5.82
CA SER A 58 -12.15 4.81 6.84
C SER A 58 -11.85 6.31 6.80
N GLU A 59 -12.72 7.11 6.16
CA GLU A 59 -12.62 8.58 6.10
C GLU A 59 -11.34 9.09 5.38
N VAL A 60 -10.80 8.31 4.45
CA VAL A 60 -9.72 8.74 3.55
C VAL A 60 -10.34 9.30 2.26
N ASP A 61 -9.97 10.53 1.91
CA ASP A 61 -10.39 11.14 0.65
C ASP A 61 -9.70 10.46 -0.54
N LEU A 62 -10.50 10.14 -1.57
CA LEU A 62 -10.00 9.51 -2.78
C LEU A 62 -10.04 10.45 -3.97
N LEU A 63 -8.96 10.41 -4.75
CA LEU A 63 -8.82 11.17 -5.98
C LEU A 63 -8.98 10.25 -7.19
N THR A 64 -9.69 10.75 -8.21
CA THR A 64 -9.54 10.25 -9.57
C THR A 64 -8.12 10.52 -10.08
N GLU A 65 -7.73 9.85 -11.17
CA GLU A 65 -6.42 10.09 -11.78
C GLU A 65 -6.27 11.56 -12.22
N ASP A 66 -7.31 12.16 -12.82
CA ASP A 66 -7.31 13.56 -13.21
C ASP A 66 -7.17 14.50 -11.99
N GLU A 67 -7.92 14.25 -10.91
CA GLU A 67 -7.80 15.04 -9.68
C GLU A 67 -6.40 14.90 -9.05
N MET A 68 -5.80 13.71 -9.05
CA MET A 68 -4.43 13.51 -8.56
C MET A 68 -3.43 14.34 -9.37
N LEU A 69 -3.58 14.41 -10.69
CA LEU A 69 -2.72 15.21 -11.55
C LEU A 69 -2.83 16.72 -11.30
N GLU A 70 -3.97 17.17 -10.77
CA GLU A 70 -4.21 18.57 -10.38
C GLU A 70 -3.80 18.87 -8.93
N ASN A 71 -3.63 17.84 -8.09
CA ASN A 71 -3.27 17.99 -6.69
C ASN A 71 -1.74 18.19 -6.49
N PRO A 72 -1.33 19.07 -5.56
CA PRO A 72 0.07 19.24 -5.21
C PRO A 72 0.72 17.91 -4.79
N GLY A 73 1.87 17.61 -5.35
CA GLY A 73 2.61 16.39 -5.01
C GLY A 73 2.07 15.12 -5.65
N LEU A 74 1.03 15.16 -6.49
CA LEU A 74 0.55 13.99 -7.25
C LEU A 74 0.34 12.74 -6.36
N PRO A 75 -0.48 12.82 -5.29
CA PRO A 75 -0.51 11.82 -4.24
C PRO A 75 -1.13 10.50 -4.73
N GLU A 76 -0.27 9.48 -4.86
CA GLU A 76 -0.68 8.13 -5.26
C GLU A 76 -0.45 7.15 -4.11
N LEU A 77 -1.49 6.43 -3.69
CA LEU A 77 -1.38 5.25 -2.86
C LEU A 77 -1.23 4.00 -3.74
N ARG A 78 0.00 3.52 -3.90
CA ARG A 78 0.34 2.35 -4.72
C ARG A 78 0.40 1.09 -3.87
N ILE A 79 -0.38 0.08 -4.27
CA ILE A 79 -0.34 -1.27 -3.71
C ILE A 79 0.43 -2.18 -4.68
N THR A 80 1.59 -2.69 -4.28
CA THR A 80 2.39 -3.63 -5.08
C THR A 80 2.26 -5.03 -4.52
N LEU A 81 1.87 -5.98 -5.36
CA LEU A 81 1.69 -7.39 -5.02
C LEU A 81 2.70 -8.23 -5.78
N GLN A 82 3.49 -9.02 -5.07
CA GLN A 82 4.38 -10.01 -5.67
C GLN A 82 4.06 -11.38 -5.12
N CYS A 83 3.89 -12.36 -6.01
CA CYS A 83 3.64 -13.74 -5.66
C CYS A 83 4.67 -14.65 -6.34
N VAL A 84 5.14 -15.66 -5.63
CA VAL A 84 6.10 -16.67 -6.12
C VAL A 84 5.58 -18.05 -5.72
N VAL A 85 5.52 -18.96 -6.70
CA VAL A 85 5.14 -20.35 -6.48
C VAL A 85 6.37 -21.15 -6.05
N GLY A 86 6.25 -21.94 -4.99
CA GLY A 86 7.33 -22.84 -4.56
C GLY A 86 7.54 -23.98 -5.57
N ASP A 87 8.72 -24.07 -6.17
CA ASP A 87 9.11 -25.19 -7.01
C ASP A 87 9.73 -26.32 -6.17
N GLN A 88 9.08 -27.50 -6.20
CA GLN A 88 9.53 -28.83 -5.75
C GLN A 88 9.16 -29.36 -4.34
N SER A 89 8.41 -30.47 -4.41
CA SER A 89 8.26 -31.69 -3.60
C SER A 89 7.88 -31.72 -2.11
N ASP A 90 7.98 -30.65 -1.31
CA ASP A 90 7.42 -30.66 0.07
C ASP A 90 6.55 -29.43 0.40
N ALA A 91 6.64 -28.39 -0.44
CA ALA A 91 5.81 -27.18 -0.42
C ALA A 91 5.05 -27.03 -1.76
N GLY A 92 4.79 -28.14 -2.45
CA GLY A 92 4.02 -28.14 -3.69
C GLY A 92 2.64 -27.55 -3.46
N GLY A 93 2.40 -26.37 -4.03
CA GLY A 93 1.17 -25.62 -3.82
C GLY A 93 1.25 -24.54 -2.75
N ALA A 94 2.41 -24.22 -2.17
CA ALA A 94 2.57 -23.01 -1.37
C ALA A 94 2.94 -21.81 -2.25
N ILE A 95 2.36 -20.65 -1.93
CA ILE A 95 2.62 -19.36 -2.55
C ILE A 95 3.27 -18.46 -1.50
N ALA A 96 4.48 -18.02 -1.77
CA ALA A 96 5.09 -16.91 -1.04
C ALA A 96 4.62 -15.59 -1.67
N TYR A 97 4.34 -14.59 -0.85
CA TYR A 97 3.94 -13.28 -1.32
C TYR A 97 4.63 -12.15 -0.57
N SER A 98 4.72 -10.99 -1.22
CA SER A 98 5.00 -9.71 -0.59
C SER A 98 3.99 -8.67 -1.02
N ILE A 99 3.61 -7.81 -0.09
CA ILE A 99 2.70 -6.70 -0.27
C ILE A 99 3.44 -5.44 0.16
N GLU A 100 3.39 -4.40 -0.68
CA GLU A 100 3.91 -3.08 -0.36
C GLU A 100 2.78 -2.08 -0.57
N VAL A 101 2.49 -1.26 0.43
CA VAL A 101 1.54 -0.15 0.32
C VAL A 101 2.34 1.12 0.54
N ARG A 102 2.39 2.00 -0.46
CA ARG A 102 3.25 3.20 -0.46
C ARG A 102 2.48 4.42 -0.92
N VAL A 103 2.73 5.54 -0.27
CA VAL A 103 2.36 6.85 -0.80
C VAL A 103 3.54 7.39 -1.61
N ASN A 104 3.30 7.58 -2.89
CA ASN A 104 4.23 8.21 -3.81
C ASN A 104 3.80 9.64 -4.04
N GLN A 105 4.74 10.57 -3.94
CA GLN A 105 4.52 11.98 -4.21
C GLN A 105 5.68 12.59 -5.00
N ALA A 106 5.37 13.55 -5.86
CA ALA A 106 6.37 14.44 -6.42
C ALA A 106 6.90 15.38 -5.32
N ALA A 107 8.23 15.47 -5.20
CA ALA A 107 8.89 16.21 -4.12
C ALA A 107 10.03 17.10 -4.65
N LYS A 108 10.32 18.18 -3.91
CA LYS A 108 11.40 19.13 -4.21
C LYS A 108 12.49 19.03 -3.15
N MET A 109 13.76 19.03 -3.56
CA MET A 109 14.87 18.93 -2.61
C MET A 109 15.17 20.27 -1.95
N VAL A 110 15.19 20.33 -0.62
CA VAL A 110 15.52 21.56 0.14
C VAL A 110 16.96 22.05 -0.10
N ARG A 111 17.90 21.11 -0.32
CA ARG A 111 19.32 21.44 -0.56
C ARG A 111 19.58 21.99 -1.96
N ASP A 112 18.77 21.61 -2.93
CA ASP A 112 18.83 22.10 -4.31
C ASP A 112 17.43 22.12 -4.91
N GLU A 113 16.83 23.29 -4.88
CA GLU A 113 15.48 23.53 -5.35
C GLU A 113 15.31 23.38 -6.87
N GLN A 114 16.40 23.24 -7.64
CA GLN A 114 16.29 22.90 -9.07
C GLN A 114 16.04 21.40 -9.29
N VAL A 115 16.22 20.58 -8.25
CA VAL A 115 15.99 19.13 -8.32
C VAL A 115 14.58 18.81 -7.82
N THR A 116 13.75 18.32 -8.75
CA THR A 116 12.44 17.73 -8.47
C THR A 116 12.54 16.22 -8.65
N LEU A 117 12.11 15.48 -7.64
CA LEU A 117 11.88 14.05 -7.72
C LEU A 117 10.44 13.85 -8.22
N ALA A 118 10.29 13.18 -9.36
CA ALA A 118 8.98 12.89 -9.91
C ALA A 118 8.18 11.93 -9.01
N GLU A 119 8.89 11.05 -8.29
CA GLU A 119 8.31 10.06 -7.41
C GLU A 119 9.23 9.87 -6.20
N ALA A 120 8.73 10.21 -5.02
CA ALA A 120 9.36 9.97 -3.73
C ALA A 120 8.37 9.22 -2.84
N VAL A 121 8.84 8.17 -2.16
CA VAL A 121 8.04 7.44 -1.17
C VAL A 121 8.04 8.24 0.12
N THR A 122 6.88 8.73 0.52
CA THR A 122 6.70 9.60 1.68
C THR A 122 6.11 8.84 2.87
N TRP A 123 5.33 7.80 2.61
CA TRP A 123 4.83 6.86 3.61
C TRP A 123 4.85 5.42 3.05
N TYR A 124 5.12 4.42 3.89
CA TYR A 124 4.99 3.02 3.47
C TYR A 124 4.76 2.03 4.62
N THR A 125 4.08 0.94 4.28
CA THR A 125 4.03 -0.30 5.05
C THR A 125 4.25 -1.49 4.12
N THR A 126 4.72 -2.60 4.68
CA THR A 126 4.98 -3.82 3.93
C THR A 126 4.54 -5.06 4.70
N ALA A 127 4.29 -6.14 3.98
CA ALA A 127 4.07 -7.45 4.55
C ALA A 127 4.69 -8.52 3.65
N VAL A 128 5.13 -9.61 4.28
CA VAL A 128 5.57 -10.83 3.58
C VAL A 128 4.91 -12.02 4.22
N GLY A 129 4.55 -13.02 3.42
CA GLY A 129 3.87 -14.19 3.94
C GLY A 129 3.97 -15.39 3.01
N VAL A 130 3.47 -16.52 3.52
CA VAL A 130 3.35 -17.77 2.78
C VAL A 130 1.97 -18.34 3.06
N ALA A 131 1.24 -18.69 2.01
CA ALA A 131 -0.07 -19.32 2.07
C ALA A 131 -0.11 -20.57 1.19
N ASN A 132 -1.04 -21.49 1.46
CA ASN A 132 -1.35 -22.53 0.47
C ASN A 132 -2.06 -21.89 -0.72
N ALA A 133 -1.96 -22.49 -1.91
CA ALA A 133 -2.55 -21.97 -3.14
C ALA A 133 -4.05 -21.71 -3.00
N ASP A 134 -4.78 -22.64 -2.36
CA ASP A 134 -6.23 -22.53 -2.13
C ASP A 134 -6.59 -21.40 -1.16
N ASP A 135 -5.69 -21.06 -0.22
CA ASP A 135 -5.90 -20.04 0.81
C ASP A 135 -5.28 -18.68 0.43
N THR A 136 -4.52 -18.62 -0.67
CA THR A 136 -3.67 -17.46 -1.01
C THR A 136 -4.50 -16.21 -1.25
N GLN A 137 -5.62 -16.32 -1.96
CA GLN A 137 -6.49 -15.18 -2.23
C GLN A 137 -7.02 -14.56 -0.94
N GLN A 138 -7.52 -15.38 -0.01
CA GLN A 138 -8.02 -14.91 1.28
C GLN A 138 -6.90 -14.30 2.12
N ALA A 139 -5.74 -14.97 2.19
CA ALA A 139 -4.59 -14.47 2.94
C ALA A 139 -4.11 -13.09 2.44
N LEU A 140 -4.03 -12.88 1.12
CA LEU A 140 -3.65 -11.57 0.58
C LEU A 140 -4.69 -10.50 0.90
N HIS A 141 -6.00 -10.80 0.77
CA HIS A 141 -7.05 -9.83 1.11
C HIS A 141 -6.97 -9.41 2.59
N GLU A 142 -6.87 -10.38 3.51
CA GLU A 142 -6.76 -10.08 4.95
C GLU A 142 -5.53 -9.22 5.27
N VAL A 143 -4.39 -9.51 4.65
CA VAL A 143 -3.18 -8.71 4.87
C VAL A 143 -3.29 -7.31 4.23
N ILE A 144 -3.85 -7.19 3.03
CA ILE A 144 -4.08 -5.89 2.38
C ILE A 144 -5.01 -5.03 3.25
N ASP A 145 -6.09 -5.59 3.77
CA ASP A 145 -7.04 -4.88 4.64
C ASP A 145 -6.33 -4.29 5.87
N VAL A 146 -5.49 -5.09 6.55
CA VAL A 146 -4.69 -4.61 7.69
C VAL A 146 -3.75 -3.47 7.27
N LYS A 147 -3.09 -3.58 6.12
CA LYS A 147 -2.15 -2.55 5.64
C LYS A 147 -2.87 -1.26 5.21
N LEU A 148 -4.10 -1.36 4.71
CA LEU A 148 -4.94 -0.21 4.41
C LEU A 148 -5.48 0.45 5.68
N GLU A 149 -5.79 -0.32 6.73
CA GLU A 149 -6.17 0.23 8.04
C GLU A 149 -5.01 1.00 8.69
N GLU A 150 -3.78 0.49 8.57
CA GLU A 150 -2.58 1.21 9.01
C GLU A 150 -2.43 2.56 8.27
N PHE A 151 -2.59 2.55 6.94
CA PHE A 151 -2.54 3.78 6.15
C PHE A 151 -3.67 4.75 6.51
N ALA A 152 -4.91 4.27 6.57
CA ALA A 152 -6.07 5.10 6.87
C ALA A 152 -5.93 5.78 8.23
N LYS A 153 -5.47 5.04 9.24
CA LYS A 153 -5.16 5.61 10.55
C LYS A 153 -4.10 6.71 10.45
N ALA A 154 -3.00 6.48 9.74
CA ALA A 154 -1.94 7.49 9.57
C ALA A 154 -2.46 8.74 8.84
N TYR A 155 -3.27 8.56 7.78
CA TYR A 155 -3.89 9.64 7.02
C TYR A 155 -4.83 10.48 7.90
N VAL A 156 -5.75 9.83 8.62
CA VAL A 156 -6.72 10.52 9.49
C VAL A 156 -6.01 11.22 10.64
N GLU A 157 -5.01 10.60 11.27
CA GLU A 157 -4.23 11.23 12.34
C GLU A 157 -3.45 12.46 11.85
N ALA A 158 -2.97 12.46 10.59
CA ALA A 158 -2.29 13.61 9.99
C ALA A 158 -3.26 14.73 9.57
N ASN A 159 -4.50 14.40 9.19
CA ASN A 159 -5.47 15.36 8.67
C ASN A 159 -6.61 15.69 9.65
N ALA A 160 -6.51 15.24 10.91
CA ALA A 160 -7.46 15.59 11.94
C ALA A 160 -7.35 17.09 12.27
N GLU A 161 -8.47 17.81 12.26
CA GLU A 161 -8.50 19.20 12.72
C GLU A 161 -8.00 19.28 14.18
N GLU A 162 -6.97 20.08 14.45
CA GLU A 162 -6.60 20.40 15.84
C GLU A 162 -7.81 21.04 16.52
N VAL A 163 -8.39 20.34 17.50
CA VAL A 163 -9.37 20.94 18.41
C VAL A 163 -8.61 21.95 19.26
N GLY A 164 -8.64 23.22 18.84
CA GLY A 164 -7.99 24.34 19.51
C GLY A 164 -8.46 24.61 20.94
#